data_AF-A0AAD7L0E4-F1
#
_entry.id   AF-A0AAD7L0E4-F1
#
_cell.length_a   1.000
_cell.length_b   1.000
_cell.length_c   1.000
_cell.angle_alpha   90.00
_cell.angle_beta   90.00
_cell.angle_gamma   90.00
#
_symmetry.space_group_name_H-M   'P 1'
#
loop_
_entity.id
_entity.type
_entity.pdbx_description
1 polymer ?
#
loop_
_entity_poly.entity_id
_entity_poly.type
_entity_poly.pdbx_seq_one_letter_code
_entity_poly.pdbx_strand_id
1 'polypeptide(L)'
;MILKYLPILLLLFSFLGVDAAVFTLQNKCRETIWPGIQASAGKPQLMDGGVQLRTNDIITSMHPTGCFWGRSGCSFDQSGKGTCITGDCSGVLKCDRAGGAPPATLAEFTVDSPVDYFDISLVDGYNMPLSIFPFG
;
A
#
# COMPACT_ATOMS: atom_id res chain seq x y z
N MET A 1 23.68 -40.56 -8.19
CA MET A 1 24.40 -39.77 -7.16
C MET A 1 23.85 -38.35 -6.94
N ILE A 2 23.20 -37.73 -7.93
CA ILE A 2 22.73 -36.32 -7.85
C ILE A 2 21.53 -36.13 -6.89
N LEU A 3 20.60 -37.10 -6.79
CA LEU A 3 19.42 -37.00 -5.90
C LEU A 3 19.75 -36.91 -4.40
N LYS A 4 20.94 -37.36 -3.95
CA LYS A 4 21.32 -37.31 -2.53
C LYS A 4 21.64 -35.89 -2.03
N TYR A 5 22.01 -34.99 -2.95
CA TYR A 5 22.38 -33.61 -2.63
C TYR A 5 21.21 -32.63 -2.79
N LEU A 6 20.10 -33.06 -3.40
CA LEU A 6 18.88 -32.27 -3.56
C LEU A 6 18.29 -31.74 -2.23
N PRO A 7 18.17 -32.55 -1.14
CA PRO A 7 17.67 -32.04 0.14
C PRO A 7 18.67 -31.06 0.80
N ILE A 8 19.97 -31.23 0.58
CA ILE A 8 21.02 -30.32 1.09
C ILE A 8 20.97 -28.98 0.33
N LEU A 9 20.74 -29.02 -0.98
CA LEU A 9 20.58 -27.83 -1.83
C LEU A 9 19.29 -27.05 -1.49
N LEU A 10 18.18 -27.76 -1.23
CA LEU A 10 16.92 -27.15 -0.76
C LEU A 10 17.11 -26.47 0.61
N LEU A 11 17.87 -27.09 1.53
CA LEU A 11 18.20 -26.50 2.83
C LEU A 11 19.04 -25.22 2.69
N LEU A 12 20.00 -25.20 1.76
CA LEU A 12 20.86 -24.03 1.51
C LEU A 12 20.07 -22.83 0.96
N PHE A 13 19.04 -23.06 0.13
CA PHE A 13 18.16 -22.00 -0.38
C PHE A 13 17.30 -21.35 0.70
N SER A 14 16.91 -22.10 1.74
CA SER A 14 16.10 -21.55 2.86
C SER A 14 16.83 -20.55 3.75
N PHE A 15 18.16 -20.42 3.65
CA PHE A 15 18.94 -19.46 4.45
C PHE A 15 19.20 -18.12 3.74
N LEU A 16 18.74 -17.95 2.50
CA LEU A 16 18.72 -16.64 1.86
C LEU A 16 17.53 -15.84 2.41
N GLY A 17 17.71 -15.25 3.58
CA GLY A 17 16.76 -14.28 4.12
C GLY A 17 16.63 -13.08 3.18
N VAL A 18 15.42 -12.78 2.75
CA VAL A 18 15.09 -11.52 2.09
C VAL A 18 14.83 -10.50 3.19
N ASP A 19 15.61 -9.42 3.23
CA ASP A 19 15.25 -8.25 4.03
C ASP A 19 14.10 -7.53 3.31
N ALA A 20 12.96 -7.46 3.99
CA ALA A 20 11.73 -6.98 3.41
C ALA A 20 11.20 -5.83 4.26
N ALA A 21 11.14 -4.63 3.66
CA ALA A 21 10.51 -3.49 4.32
C ALA A 21 9.05 -3.84 4.67
N VAL A 22 8.73 -3.74 5.97
CA VAL A 22 7.39 -3.93 6.51
C VAL A 22 6.73 -2.57 6.67
N PHE A 23 5.54 -2.43 6.11
CA PHE A 23 4.77 -1.20 6.23
C PHE A 23 3.53 -1.42 7.08
N THR A 24 3.32 -0.49 7.99
CA THR A 24 2.15 -0.44 8.85
C THR A 24 1.29 0.74 8.44
N LEU A 25 0.09 0.48 7.92
CA LEU A 25 -0.90 1.53 7.70
C LEU A 25 -1.80 1.58 8.93
N GLN A 26 -1.92 2.78 9.51
CA GLN A 26 -2.76 3.03 10.67
C GLN A 26 -3.68 4.20 10.41
N ASN A 27 -4.97 4.00 10.66
CA ASN A 27 -5.92 5.12 10.65
C ASN A 27 -5.95 5.79 12.04
N LYS A 28 -5.36 6.99 12.15
CA LYS A 28 -5.46 7.85 13.33
C LYS A 28 -6.52 8.95 13.20
N CYS A 29 -7.26 8.99 12.10
CA CYS A 29 -8.38 9.90 11.92
C CYS A 29 -9.56 9.47 12.81
N ARG A 30 -10.48 10.41 13.10
CA ARG A 30 -11.68 10.11 13.88
C ARG A 30 -12.76 9.37 13.08
N GLU A 31 -12.62 9.37 11.77
CA GLU A 31 -13.56 8.75 10.81
C GLU A 31 -12.94 7.53 10.14
N THR A 32 -13.79 6.69 9.56
CA THR A 32 -13.34 5.63 8.65
C THR A 32 -12.72 6.23 7.41
N ILE A 33 -11.59 5.68 6.97
CA ILE A 33 -10.92 6.01 5.72
C ILE A 33 -10.79 4.77 4.84
N TRP A 34 -10.59 4.99 3.55
CA TRP A 34 -10.32 3.92 2.61
C TRP A 34 -9.01 4.19 1.89
N PRO A 35 -7.86 3.69 2.38
CA PRO A 35 -6.62 3.85 1.65
C PRO A 35 -6.74 3.29 0.23
N GLY A 36 -6.26 4.07 -0.74
CA GLY A 36 -6.00 3.62 -2.10
C GLY A 36 -4.51 3.32 -2.26
N ILE A 37 -4.21 2.32 -3.08
CA ILE A 37 -2.84 1.84 -3.30
C ILE A 37 -2.61 1.66 -4.80
N GLN A 38 -1.60 2.35 -5.30
CA GLN A 38 -1.13 2.24 -6.67
C GLN A 38 0.30 1.71 -6.64
N ALA A 39 0.44 0.39 -6.78
CA ALA A 39 1.75 -0.23 -6.91
C ALA A 39 2.47 0.26 -8.17
N SER A 40 3.79 0.48 -8.06
CA SER A 40 4.63 0.83 -9.20
C SER A 40 4.65 -0.28 -10.26
N ALA A 41 4.97 0.09 -11.50
CA ALA A 41 5.03 -0.86 -12.61
C ALA A 41 5.95 -2.05 -12.29
N GLY A 42 5.46 -3.27 -12.54
CA GLY A 42 6.20 -4.50 -12.26
C GLY A 42 6.26 -4.93 -10.79
N LYS A 43 5.66 -4.16 -9.86
CA LYS A 43 5.61 -4.51 -8.44
C LYS A 43 4.27 -5.19 -8.07
N PRO A 44 4.25 -6.05 -7.04
CA PRO A 44 3.02 -6.68 -6.56
C PRO A 44 1.97 -5.63 -6.15
N GLN A 45 0.72 -5.86 -6.50
CA GLN A 45 -0.38 -5.03 -6.01
C GLN A 45 -0.70 -5.43 -4.57
N LEU A 46 -0.77 -4.45 -3.67
CA LEU A 46 -1.13 -4.70 -2.28
C LEU A 46 -2.63 -4.51 -2.09
N MET A 47 -3.26 -5.45 -1.37
CA MET A 47 -4.68 -5.36 -0.99
C MET A 47 -5.63 -5.11 -2.16
N ASP A 48 -5.29 -5.59 -3.36
CA ASP A 48 -6.00 -5.32 -4.62
C ASP A 48 -6.17 -3.81 -4.91
N GLY A 49 -5.28 -2.97 -4.38
CA GLY A 49 -5.29 -1.53 -4.58
C GLY A 49 -6.17 -0.75 -3.59
N GLY A 50 -6.79 -1.39 -2.59
CA GLY A 50 -7.55 -0.63 -1.60
C GLY A 50 -8.15 -1.43 -0.44
N VAL A 51 -8.34 -0.75 0.68
CA VAL A 51 -8.85 -1.33 1.93
C VAL A 51 -9.69 -0.31 2.70
N GLN A 52 -10.58 -0.78 3.56
CA GLN A 52 -11.28 0.03 4.55
C GLN A 52 -10.56 -0.03 5.90
N LEU A 53 -10.27 1.12 6.50
CA LEU A 53 -9.74 1.22 7.86
C LEU A 53 -10.67 2.08 8.72
N ARG A 54 -11.27 1.47 9.74
CA ARG A 54 -12.00 2.20 10.78
C ARG A 54 -11.02 2.95 11.66
N THR A 55 -11.55 3.84 12.50
CA THR A 55 -10.75 4.58 13.48
C THR A 55 -9.92 3.64 14.33
N ASN A 56 -8.61 3.87 14.38
CA ASN A 56 -7.59 3.07 15.06
C ASN A 56 -7.30 1.68 14.46
N ASP A 57 -7.87 1.32 13.31
CA ASP A 57 -7.47 0.08 12.62
C ASP A 57 -6.00 0.19 12.16
N ILE A 58 -5.32 -0.95 12.27
CA ILE A 58 -3.92 -1.13 11.89
C ILE A 58 -3.83 -2.36 10.99
N ILE A 59 -3.12 -2.22 9.87
CA ILE A 59 -2.81 -3.31 8.95
C ILE A 59 -1.33 -3.28 8.59
N THR A 60 -0.76 -4.44 8.33
CA THR A 60 0.65 -4.58 7.94
C THR A 60 0.77 -5.23 6.57
N SER A 61 1.72 -4.77 5.78
CA SER A 61 2.03 -5.32 4.45
C SER A 61 3.54 -5.32 4.19
N MET A 62 3.98 -6.05 3.17
CA MET A 62 5.40 -6.18 2.79
C MET A 62 5.61 -5.61 1.38
N HIS A 63 6.78 -5.02 1.13
CA HIS A 63 7.24 -4.52 -0.18
C HIS A 63 6.27 -3.56 -0.93
N PRO A 64 6.01 -2.36 -0.39
CA PRO A 64 4.97 -1.44 -0.86
C PRO A 64 5.46 -0.39 -1.86
N THR A 65 6.34 -0.76 -2.80
CA THR A 65 6.80 0.20 -3.81
C THR A 65 5.60 0.75 -4.62
N GLY A 66 5.30 2.04 -4.48
CA GLY A 66 4.12 2.68 -5.07
C GLY A 66 3.63 3.91 -4.32
N CYS A 67 2.45 4.38 -4.71
CA CYS A 67 1.78 5.55 -4.13
C CYS A 67 0.59 5.10 -3.27
N PHE A 68 0.41 5.76 -2.12
CA PHE A 68 -0.68 5.56 -1.19
C PHE A 68 -1.39 6.88 -0.94
N TRP A 69 -2.69 6.84 -0.76
CA TRP A 69 -3.46 8.02 -0.38
C TRP A 69 -4.68 7.61 0.43
N GLY A 70 -5.23 8.54 1.20
CA GLY A 70 -6.48 8.31 1.92
C GLY A 70 -7.69 8.76 1.10
N ARG A 71 -8.77 7.97 1.14
CA ARG A 71 -10.09 8.34 0.63
C ARG A 71 -11.06 8.54 1.79
N SER A 72 -11.95 9.53 1.67
CA SER A 72 -12.93 9.88 2.70
C SER A 72 -14.35 9.97 2.16
N GLY A 73 -15.34 9.76 3.04
CA GLY A 73 -16.76 9.82 2.69
C GLY A 73 -17.18 8.78 1.65
N CYS A 74 -16.59 7.59 1.71
CA CYS A 74 -16.88 6.55 0.74
C CYS A 74 -18.14 5.74 1.09
N SER A 75 -18.86 5.31 0.06
CA SER A 75 -19.97 4.37 0.17
C SER A 75 -19.86 3.36 -0.96
N PHE A 76 -19.69 2.08 -0.62
CA PHE A 76 -19.57 0.98 -1.58
C PHE A 76 -20.69 -0.05 -1.35
N ASP A 77 -21.19 -0.65 -2.44
CA ASP A 77 -22.08 -1.79 -2.40
C ASP A 77 -21.35 -3.11 -2.11
N GLN A 78 -22.08 -4.22 -2.09
CA GLN A 78 -21.50 -5.55 -1.84
C GLN A 78 -20.53 -6.03 -2.93
N SER A 79 -20.59 -5.43 -4.13
CA SER A 79 -19.65 -5.69 -5.23
C SER A 79 -18.41 -4.79 -5.17
N GLY A 80 -18.33 -3.90 -4.18
CA GLY A 80 -17.24 -2.94 -4.03
C GLY A 80 -17.33 -1.74 -4.96
N LYS A 81 -18.50 -1.48 -5.58
CA LYS A 81 -18.75 -0.32 -6.44
C LYS A 81 -19.43 0.79 -5.67
N GLY A 82 -19.09 2.04 -5.97
CA GLY A 82 -19.51 3.16 -5.16
C GLY A 82 -18.83 4.46 -5.53
N THR A 83 -18.69 5.37 -4.57
CA THR A 83 -17.94 6.62 -4.73
C THR A 83 -17.32 7.05 -3.40
N CYS A 84 -16.28 7.87 -3.49
CA CYS A 84 -15.71 8.64 -2.38
C CYS A 84 -15.83 10.15 -2.64
N ILE A 85 -15.88 10.96 -1.58
CA ILE A 85 -15.93 12.43 -1.69
C ILE A 85 -14.57 12.98 -2.14
N THR A 86 -13.47 12.40 -1.63
CA THR A 86 -12.10 12.77 -2.03
C THR A 86 -11.26 11.54 -2.30
N GLY A 87 -10.30 11.65 -3.23
CA GLY A 87 -9.35 10.58 -3.57
C GLY A 87 -9.97 9.37 -4.28
N ASP A 88 -11.19 9.47 -4.81
CA ASP A 88 -11.86 8.35 -5.47
C ASP A 88 -11.02 7.75 -6.61
N CYS A 89 -11.08 6.44 -6.82
CA CYS A 89 -10.31 5.75 -7.86
C CYS A 89 -11.21 5.04 -8.86
N SER A 90 -12.12 5.79 -9.50
CA SER A 90 -13.10 5.32 -10.49
C SER A 90 -14.26 4.51 -9.89
N GLY A 91 -14.70 4.89 -8.69
CA GLY A 91 -15.90 4.37 -8.06
C GLY A 91 -15.80 2.92 -7.60
N VAL A 92 -14.59 2.48 -7.23
CA VAL A 92 -14.33 1.12 -6.76
C VAL A 92 -13.54 1.10 -5.45
N LEU A 93 -13.82 0.14 -4.58
CA LEU A 93 -13.08 -0.07 -3.34
C LEU A 93 -11.63 -0.48 -3.62
N LYS A 94 -11.45 -1.35 -4.62
CA LYS A 94 -10.18 -1.93 -5.06
C LYS A 94 -9.69 -1.16 -6.28
N CYS A 95 -8.72 -0.27 -6.11
CA CYS A 95 -8.32 0.67 -7.16
C CYS A 95 -7.60 0.01 -8.35
N ASP A 96 -7.14 -1.24 -8.22
CA ASP A 96 -6.50 -2.00 -9.31
C ASP A 96 -5.48 -1.18 -10.14
N ARG A 97 -4.58 -0.48 -9.45
CA ARG A 97 -3.52 0.40 -10.00
C ARG A 97 -3.99 1.74 -10.58
N ALA A 98 -5.28 2.05 -10.53
CA ALA A 98 -5.75 3.41 -10.79
C ALA A 98 -5.28 4.35 -9.68
N GLY A 99 -4.87 5.56 -10.06
CA GLY A 99 -4.56 6.64 -9.12
C GLY A 99 -5.83 7.25 -8.53
N GLY A 100 -5.69 7.96 -7.41
CA GLY A 100 -6.77 8.73 -6.81
C GLY A 100 -7.07 10.02 -7.59
N ALA A 101 -8.35 10.36 -7.73
CA ALA A 101 -8.77 11.64 -8.29
C ALA A 101 -8.38 12.80 -7.34
N PRO A 102 -7.70 13.86 -7.83
CA PRO A 102 -7.38 15.03 -7.05
C PRO A 102 -8.63 15.73 -6.46
N PRO A 103 -8.56 16.32 -5.25
CA PRO A 103 -7.36 16.41 -4.43
C PRO A 103 -7.04 15.12 -3.66
N ALA A 104 -5.76 14.73 -3.63
CA ALA A 104 -5.26 13.58 -2.87
C ALA A 104 -3.84 13.85 -2.35
N THR A 105 -3.67 13.80 -1.02
CA THR A 105 -2.33 13.79 -0.40
C THR A 105 -1.71 12.41 -0.60
N LEU A 106 -0.54 12.37 -1.23
CA LEU A 106 0.15 11.13 -1.59
C LEU A 106 1.28 10.83 -0.61
N ALA A 107 1.44 9.55 -0.26
CA ALA A 107 2.64 8.98 0.32
C ALA A 107 3.32 8.13 -0.76
N GLU A 108 4.51 8.52 -1.18
CA GLU A 108 5.21 7.90 -2.30
C GLU A 108 6.39 7.10 -1.78
N PHE A 109 6.55 5.86 -2.25
CA PHE A 109 7.60 4.95 -1.79
C PHE A 109 8.32 4.27 -2.95
N THR A 110 9.63 4.45 -3.00
CA THR A 110 10.55 3.66 -3.80
C THR A 110 11.41 2.82 -2.87
N VAL A 111 10.93 1.61 -2.58
CA VAL A 111 11.68 0.62 -1.80
C VAL A 111 12.55 -0.20 -2.74
N ASP A 112 13.87 -0.03 -2.65
CA ASP A 112 14.85 -0.68 -3.51
C ASP A 112 16.23 -0.83 -2.83
N SER A 113 17.06 -1.74 -3.33
CA SER A 113 18.41 -1.93 -2.83
C SER A 113 19.40 -1.03 -3.57
N PRO A 114 20.29 -0.27 -2.90
CA PRO A 114 20.58 -0.31 -1.46
C PRO A 114 19.89 0.79 -0.63
N VAL A 115 19.08 1.66 -1.24
CA VAL A 115 18.51 2.85 -0.57
C VAL A 115 17.04 2.97 -0.92
N ASP A 116 16.22 3.14 0.13
CA ASP A 116 14.81 3.47 0.00
C ASP A 116 14.61 4.99 -0.07
N TYR A 117 13.67 5.43 -0.92
CA TYR A 117 13.22 6.81 -1.01
C TYR A 117 11.73 6.89 -0.68
N PHE A 118 11.33 7.93 0.04
CA PHE A 118 9.94 8.19 0.34
C PHE A 118 9.69 9.68 0.57
N ASP A 119 8.46 10.11 0.30
CA ASP A 119 8.03 11.49 0.51
C ASP A 119 6.51 11.61 0.69
N ILE A 120 6.10 12.80 1.14
CA ILE A 120 4.72 13.25 1.11
C ILE A 120 4.58 14.25 -0.02
N SER A 121 3.70 13.96 -0.96
CA SER A 121 3.47 14.81 -2.11
C SER A 121 2.09 15.43 -2.08
N LEU A 122 2.06 16.74 -2.40
CA LEU A 122 0.85 17.54 -2.58
C LEU A 122 0.71 17.99 -4.04
N VAL A 123 1.43 17.35 -4.96
CA VAL A 123 1.31 17.62 -6.41
C VAL A 123 -0.14 17.45 -6.86
N ASP A 124 -0.81 16.42 -6.35
CA ASP A 124 -2.24 16.13 -6.59
C ASP A 124 -3.17 16.81 -5.57
N GLY A 125 -2.69 17.82 -4.84
CA GLY A 125 -3.46 18.57 -3.86
C GLY A 125 -3.52 17.96 -2.45
N TYR A 126 -4.39 18.52 -1.60
CA TYR A 126 -4.52 18.13 -0.20
C TYR A 126 -5.96 17.73 0.14
N ASN A 127 -6.12 16.57 0.78
CA ASN A 127 -7.44 16.13 1.28
C ASN A 127 -7.43 15.69 2.75
N MET A 128 -6.34 15.11 3.25
CA MET A 128 -6.24 14.70 4.66
C MET A 128 -4.78 14.64 5.14
N PRO A 129 -4.53 14.82 6.45
CA PRO A 129 -3.18 14.76 6.98
C PRO A 129 -2.62 13.34 6.88
N LEU A 130 -1.37 13.24 6.43
CA LEU A 130 -0.62 11.99 6.30
C LEU A 130 0.79 12.18 6.87
N SER A 131 1.34 11.14 7.47
CA SER A 131 2.70 11.12 8.03
C SER A 131 3.37 9.77 7.77
N ILE A 132 4.68 9.80 7.51
CA ILE A 132 5.53 8.61 7.36
C ILE A 132 6.49 8.58 8.55
N PHE A 133 6.57 7.44 9.23
CA PHE A 133 7.50 7.21 10.34
C PHE A 133 8.38 5.99 10.02
N PRO A 134 9.64 6.20 9.59
CA PRO A 134 10.56 5.10 9.36
C PRO A 134 11.01 4.49 10.70
N PHE A 135 11.09 3.17 10.75
CA PHE A 135 11.64 2.40 11.88
C PHE A 135 12.81 1.56 11.35
N GLY A 136 13.98 1.71 11.96
CA GLY A 136 15.21 1.03 11.58
C GLY A 136 16.28 1.20 12.64
#